data_AF-F4GIJ3-F1
#
_entry.id   AF-F4GIJ3-F1
#
_cell.length_a   1.000
_cell.length_b   1.000
_cell.length_c   1.000
_cell.angle_alpha   90.00
_cell.angle_beta   90.00
_cell.angle_gamma   90.00
#
_symmetry.space_group_name_H-M   'P 1'
#
loop_
_entity.id
_entity.type
_entity.pdbx_description
1 polymer ?
#
loop_
_entity_poly.entity_id
_entity_poly.type
_entity_poly.pdbx_seq_one_letter_code
_entity_poly.pdbx_strand_id
1 'polypeptide(L)'
;MNPRYLPFIQEKDGIPATFLPIAPLGEKLPTYLFQGKKQPLWYISGDTITPIYWTNIVPAGDMQCIYFDRLDLESFETLASSRRSEALRILQDFARALLVLGKDMVSVENGLLPLWKMWIVSGGGFLVLSRTISELMASSLNDDGRHEGWYAWATPRTNPAFTLCHQFTQMLYFALMGFPPFFTADTREDKFRFFPVPHDLHHPEMDSTCDWINSMLRLSIPRQQDAAGNKNPVSALSWWLEASRDVTWTVPEQAAVTVQEAQHRASTSDEKARTFFAHQVKRASHRRFWRKRGTVIIAVVIAVAAISWFTADRIRTLNAPPQTAGLEPTAIIADYYEGQNALDISRLEDSLAKGVKSPLSFELTNLFVTSRMRLANENIDPHMTPDEWIASGREPIPETYYVYGVTDLRIERTGEDSWQAITTLYTPYQYDSTQTSDSGTSSLETPKAVTTYVYEQTTDFTLAFSERGWWEITSVGNSYIELRDVIEIPYIPR
;
A
#
# COMPACT_ATOMS: atom_id res chain seq x y z
N MET A 1 8.46 -33.72 16.11
CA MET A 1 7.10 -34.21 16.29
C MET A 1 6.98 -34.46 17.76
N ASN A 2 6.00 -33.80 18.38
CA ASN A 2 5.80 -33.90 19.82
C ASN A 2 5.75 -35.38 20.24
N PRO A 3 6.60 -35.84 21.19
CA PRO A 3 6.71 -37.24 21.56
C PRO A 3 5.40 -37.92 21.94
N ARG A 4 4.41 -37.14 22.41
CA ARG A 4 3.07 -37.63 22.75
C ARG A 4 2.28 -38.18 21.57
N TYR A 5 2.64 -37.79 20.35
CA TYR A 5 2.00 -38.26 19.12
C TYR A 5 2.79 -39.38 18.42
N LEU A 6 3.84 -39.91 19.06
CA LEU A 6 4.57 -41.06 18.52
C LEU A 6 3.76 -42.35 18.79
N PRO A 7 3.68 -43.26 17.80
CA PRO A 7 3.09 -44.57 17.98
C PRO A 7 3.82 -45.36 19.07
N PHE A 8 3.07 -46.21 19.76
CA PHE A 8 3.62 -47.11 20.77
C PHE A 8 2.95 -48.48 20.71
N ILE A 9 3.65 -49.50 21.21
CA ILE A 9 3.11 -50.86 21.32
C ILE A 9 2.50 -51.02 22.72
N GLN A 10 1.26 -51.52 22.77
CA GLN A 10 0.59 -51.89 24.01
C GLN A 10 -0.22 -53.17 23.78
N GLU A 11 -0.38 -53.99 24.82
CA GLU A 11 -1.27 -55.16 24.75
C GLU A 11 -2.74 -54.75 24.74
N LYS A 12 -3.50 -55.33 23.81
CA LYS A 12 -4.96 -55.27 23.77
C LYS A 12 -5.50 -56.70 23.69
N ASP A 13 -6.30 -57.09 24.68
CA ASP A 13 -6.91 -58.42 24.75
C ASP A 13 -5.89 -59.58 24.68
N GLY A 14 -4.71 -59.37 25.28
CA GLY A 14 -3.61 -60.35 25.31
C GLY A 14 -2.76 -60.42 24.04
N ILE A 15 -3.01 -59.54 23.06
CA ILE A 15 -2.26 -59.46 21.80
C ILE A 15 -1.56 -58.10 21.72
N PRO A 16 -0.25 -58.03 21.41
CA PRO A 16 0.42 -56.75 21.20
C PRO A 16 -0.14 -56.05 19.95
N ALA A 17 -0.51 -54.79 20.10
CA ALA A 17 -1.07 -53.95 19.05
C ALA A 17 -0.34 -52.61 18.97
N THR A 18 -0.36 -52.00 17.79
CA THR A 18 0.18 -50.65 17.59
C THR A 18 -0.91 -49.63 17.87
N PHE A 19 -0.63 -48.72 18.78
CA PHE A 19 -1.49 -47.58 19.09
C PHE A 19 -0.91 -46.34 18.42
N LEU A 20 -1.71 -45.69 17.57
CA LEU A 20 -1.38 -44.42 16.94
C LEU A 20 -2.16 -43.31 17.67
N PRO A 21 -1.50 -42.40 18.40
CA PRO A 21 -2.16 -41.30 19.08
C PRO A 21 -2.74 -40.31 18.07
N ILE A 22 -3.98 -39.89 18.32
CA ILE A 22 -4.71 -38.97 17.44
C ILE A 22 -4.97 -37.65 18.13
N ALA A 23 -5.37 -37.64 19.40
CA ALA A 23 -5.66 -36.41 20.15
C ALA A 23 -5.45 -36.60 21.66
N PRO A 24 -5.22 -35.54 22.43
CA PRO A 24 -5.32 -35.55 23.88
C PRO A 24 -6.66 -36.08 24.39
N LEU A 25 -6.64 -36.78 25.53
CA LEU A 25 -7.84 -37.28 26.18
C LEU A 25 -8.78 -36.14 26.57
N GLY A 26 -10.06 -36.25 26.16
CA GLY A 26 -11.09 -35.25 26.45
C GLY A 26 -11.26 -34.19 25.36
N GLU A 27 -10.39 -34.17 24.34
CA GLU A 27 -10.56 -33.31 23.19
C GLU A 27 -11.75 -33.76 22.33
N LYS A 28 -12.54 -32.80 21.86
CA LYS A 28 -13.72 -33.07 21.02
C LYS A 28 -13.29 -33.28 19.59
N LEU A 29 -13.32 -34.53 19.15
CA LEU A 29 -13.01 -34.87 17.76
C LEU A 29 -14.18 -34.50 16.82
N PRO A 30 -13.90 -34.05 15.59
CA PRO A 30 -14.94 -33.67 14.64
C PRO A 30 -15.80 -34.87 14.23
N THR A 31 -17.07 -34.87 14.61
CA THR A 31 -17.96 -36.03 14.44
C THR A 31 -18.23 -36.40 12.98
N TYR A 32 -18.17 -35.41 12.08
CA TYR A 32 -18.36 -35.62 10.64
C TYR A 32 -17.26 -36.49 10.02
N LEU A 33 -16.06 -36.53 10.58
CA LEU A 33 -14.96 -37.38 10.10
C LEU A 33 -15.20 -38.87 10.39
N PHE A 34 -16.18 -39.21 11.25
CA PHE A 34 -16.58 -40.59 11.52
C PHE A 34 -17.76 -41.07 10.67
N GLN A 35 -18.32 -40.21 9.83
CA GLN A 35 -19.44 -40.56 8.97
C GLN A 35 -18.94 -41.25 7.69
N GLY A 36 -19.57 -42.36 7.32
CA GLY A 36 -19.25 -43.11 6.10
C GLY A 36 -18.35 -44.33 6.31
N LYS A 37 -17.79 -44.85 5.22
CA LYS A 37 -16.93 -46.04 5.25
C LYS A 37 -15.56 -45.69 5.81
N LYS A 38 -15.13 -46.39 6.86
CA LYS A 38 -13.77 -46.25 7.42
C LYS A 38 -12.72 -46.49 6.34
N GLN A 39 -11.90 -45.48 6.08
CA GLN A 39 -10.77 -45.60 5.17
C GLN A 39 -9.63 -46.36 5.87
N PRO A 40 -9.07 -47.40 5.24
CA PRO A 40 -7.94 -48.12 5.80
C PRO A 40 -6.68 -47.24 5.79
N LEU A 41 -5.69 -47.64 6.58
CA LEU A 41 -4.32 -47.17 6.43
C LEU A 41 -3.65 -48.01 5.32
N TRP A 42 -2.67 -47.46 4.64
CA TRP A 42 -2.00 -48.15 3.54
C TRP A 42 -0.60 -48.57 3.97
N TYR A 43 -0.38 -49.86 4.15
CA TYR A 43 0.96 -50.42 4.32
C TYR A 43 1.51 -50.82 2.96
N ILE A 44 2.70 -50.30 2.62
CA ILE A 44 3.37 -50.56 1.35
C ILE A 44 4.69 -51.24 1.62
N SER A 45 4.90 -52.43 1.05
CA SER A 45 6.14 -53.18 1.13
C SER A 45 6.52 -53.69 -0.26
N GLY A 46 7.60 -53.12 -0.82
CA GLY A 46 7.91 -53.29 -2.24
C GLY A 46 6.75 -52.80 -3.11
N ASP A 47 6.28 -53.65 -4.02
CA ASP A 47 5.15 -53.38 -4.90
C ASP A 47 3.79 -53.83 -4.32
N THR A 48 3.77 -54.34 -3.08
CA THR A 48 2.54 -54.83 -2.43
C THR A 48 1.91 -53.74 -1.58
N ILE A 49 0.62 -53.48 -1.81
CA ILE A 49 -0.21 -52.59 -0.99
C ILE A 49 -1.16 -53.43 -0.14
N THR A 50 -1.05 -53.30 1.18
CA THR A 50 -1.90 -53.99 2.15
C THR A 50 -2.75 -52.98 2.91
N PRO A 51 -4.10 -53.04 2.82
CA PRO A 51 -4.97 -52.20 3.63
C PRO A 51 -4.95 -52.67 5.09
N ILE A 52 -4.66 -51.74 6.01
CA ILE A 52 -4.72 -51.98 7.45
C ILE A 52 -5.94 -51.29 8.00
N TYR A 53 -6.88 -52.09 8.47
CA TYR A 53 -8.07 -51.57 9.13
C TYR A 53 -7.77 -51.30 10.59
N TRP A 54 -8.21 -50.13 11.05
CA TRP A 54 -8.16 -49.74 12.43
C TRP A 54 -9.55 -49.89 13.04
N THR A 55 -9.60 -50.11 14.35
CA THR A 55 -10.85 -50.36 15.08
C THR A 55 -11.57 -49.04 15.39
N ASN A 56 -11.65 -48.64 16.66
CA ASN A 56 -12.28 -47.41 17.10
C ASN A 56 -11.25 -46.53 17.83
N ILE A 57 -11.65 -45.29 18.10
CA ILE A 57 -10.87 -44.42 18.95
C ILE A 57 -11.05 -44.88 20.39
N VAL A 58 -9.95 -45.25 21.02
CA VAL A 58 -9.91 -45.73 22.40
C VAL A 58 -8.99 -44.85 23.24
N PRO A 59 -9.29 -44.63 24.52
CA PRO A 59 -8.35 -43.99 25.42
C PRO A 59 -7.17 -44.93 25.67
N ALA A 60 -5.94 -44.40 25.55
CA ALA A 60 -4.71 -45.06 25.94
C ALA A 60 -3.75 -44.03 26.54
N GLY A 61 -3.52 -44.12 27.85
CA GLY A 61 -2.79 -43.09 28.60
C GLY A 61 -3.54 -41.75 28.64
N ASP A 62 -2.84 -40.65 28.37
CA ASP A 62 -3.40 -39.30 28.25
C ASP A 62 -3.88 -38.96 26.83
N MET A 63 -3.99 -39.97 25.95
CA MET A 63 -4.34 -39.81 24.54
C MET A 63 -5.57 -40.63 24.14
N GLN A 64 -6.23 -40.17 23.09
CA GLN A 64 -7.18 -40.91 22.26
C GLN A 64 -6.42 -41.48 21.06
N CYS A 65 -6.44 -42.80 20.90
CA CYS A 65 -5.67 -43.52 19.91
C CYS A 65 -6.58 -44.35 19.00
N ILE A 66 -6.13 -44.58 17.77
CA ILE A 66 -6.58 -45.75 17.00
C ILE A 66 -5.57 -46.89 17.21
N TYR A 67 -5.99 -48.13 17.06
CA TYR A 67 -5.07 -49.27 17.10
C TYR A 67 -5.36 -50.30 16.01
N PHE A 68 -4.32 -51.07 15.68
CA PHE A 68 -4.30 -52.12 14.67
C PHE A 68 -3.22 -53.15 15.02
N ASP A 69 -3.14 -54.23 14.24
CA ASP A 69 -2.15 -55.30 14.41
C ASP A 69 -0.73 -54.74 14.48
N ARG A 70 0.13 -55.41 15.26
CA ARG A 70 1.47 -54.91 15.56
C ARG A 70 2.26 -54.57 14.29
N LEU A 71 2.62 -53.31 14.21
CA LEU A 71 3.62 -52.72 13.34
C LEU A 71 4.51 -51.78 14.16
N ASP A 72 5.81 -52.05 14.16
CA ASP A 72 6.79 -51.19 14.80
C ASP A 72 7.05 -49.97 13.89
N LEU A 73 6.56 -48.80 14.30
CA LEU A 73 6.56 -47.56 13.50
C LEU A 73 7.63 -46.58 14.00
N GLU A 74 8.38 -46.04 13.05
CA GLU A 74 9.37 -44.98 13.26
C GLU A 74 8.94 -43.70 12.55
N SER A 75 9.20 -42.55 13.17
CA SER A 75 8.98 -41.23 12.57
C SER A 75 10.05 -40.93 11.53
N PHE A 76 9.72 -40.17 10.48
CA PHE A 76 10.69 -39.62 9.53
C PHE A 76 11.72 -38.68 10.18
N GLU A 77 11.55 -38.31 11.44
CA GLU A 77 12.54 -37.54 12.20
C GLU A 77 13.81 -38.34 12.51
N THR A 78 13.73 -39.67 12.49
CA THR A 78 14.91 -40.54 12.63
C THR A 78 15.91 -40.35 11.49
N LEU A 79 15.50 -39.77 10.35
CA LEU A 79 16.39 -39.41 9.25
C LEU A 79 17.50 -38.43 9.66
N ALA A 80 17.31 -37.64 10.71
CA ALA A 80 18.35 -36.75 11.25
C ALA A 80 19.21 -37.41 12.34
N SER A 81 18.96 -38.68 12.69
CA SER A 81 19.63 -39.38 13.79
C SER A 81 19.94 -40.84 13.45
N SER A 82 19.13 -41.79 13.92
CA SER A 82 19.36 -43.24 13.82
C SER A 82 19.19 -43.82 12.42
N ARG A 83 18.50 -43.10 11.51
CA ARG A 83 18.34 -43.49 10.10
C ARG A 83 19.09 -42.58 9.14
N ARG A 84 20.00 -41.76 9.67
CA ARG A 84 20.72 -40.73 8.89
C ARG A 84 21.59 -41.32 7.80
N SER A 85 22.26 -42.43 8.07
CA SER A 85 23.08 -43.16 7.11
C SER A 85 22.28 -43.75 5.94
N GLU A 86 20.99 -43.99 6.14
CA GLU A 86 20.11 -44.62 5.16
C GLU A 86 19.14 -43.62 4.50
N ALA A 87 19.24 -42.33 4.82
CA ALA A 87 18.19 -41.36 4.52
C ALA A 87 17.88 -41.24 3.02
N LEU A 88 18.89 -41.22 2.14
CA LEU A 88 18.68 -41.22 0.69
C LEU A 88 17.91 -42.47 0.23
N ARG A 89 18.35 -43.65 0.67
CA ARG A 89 17.72 -44.92 0.31
C ARG A 89 16.28 -44.98 0.78
N ILE A 90 16.02 -44.62 2.04
CA ILE A 90 14.67 -44.59 2.62
C ILE A 90 13.76 -43.65 1.84
N LEU A 91 14.23 -42.46 1.47
CA LEU A 91 13.43 -41.51 0.69
C LEU A 91 13.20 -41.98 -0.75
N GLN A 92 14.17 -42.63 -1.39
CA GLN A 92 13.96 -43.25 -2.71
C GLN A 92 12.95 -44.41 -2.65
N ASP A 93 13.06 -45.27 -1.64
CA ASP A 93 12.11 -46.37 -1.43
C ASP A 93 10.72 -45.84 -1.11
N PHE A 94 10.62 -44.76 -0.33
CA PHE A 94 9.35 -44.12 -0.03
C PHE A 94 8.73 -43.44 -1.26
N ALA A 95 9.54 -42.78 -2.10
CA ALA A 95 9.07 -42.21 -3.34
C ALA A 95 8.50 -43.28 -4.29
N ARG A 96 9.18 -44.43 -4.39
CA ARG A 96 8.66 -45.61 -5.11
C ARG A 96 7.36 -46.12 -4.50
N ALA A 97 7.28 -46.25 -3.18
CA ALA A 97 6.07 -46.68 -2.48
C ALA A 97 4.88 -45.74 -2.75
N LEU A 98 5.08 -44.42 -2.77
CA LEU A 98 4.04 -43.45 -3.11
C LEU A 98 3.61 -43.55 -4.58
N LEU A 99 4.53 -43.83 -5.50
CA LEU A 99 4.20 -44.06 -6.91
C LEU A 99 3.37 -45.34 -7.10
N VAL A 100 3.70 -46.42 -6.38
CA VAL A 100 2.93 -47.68 -6.36
C VAL A 100 1.54 -47.45 -5.79
N LEU A 101 1.44 -46.73 -4.66
CA LEU A 101 0.18 -46.38 -4.03
C LEU A 101 -0.71 -45.50 -4.92
N GLY A 102 -0.08 -44.61 -5.70
CA GLY A 102 -0.75 -43.79 -6.70
C GLY A 102 -1.48 -42.56 -6.15
N LYS A 103 -1.79 -41.62 -7.05
CA LYS A 103 -2.34 -40.29 -6.72
C LYS A 103 -3.70 -40.33 -6.03
N ASP A 104 -4.50 -41.36 -6.30
CA ASP A 104 -5.88 -41.44 -5.82
C ASP A 104 -5.96 -41.88 -4.35
N MET A 105 -4.91 -42.56 -3.87
CA MET A 105 -4.80 -43.07 -2.50
C MET A 105 -3.93 -42.15 -1.62
N VAL A 106 -2.97 -41.43 -2.22
CA VAL A 106 -2.15 -40.43 -1.55
C VAL A 106 -2.83 -39.06 -1.60
N SER A 107 -3.57 -38.72 -0.54
CA SER A 107 -4.10 -37.36 -0.38
C SER A 107 -3.01 -36.40 0.08
N VAL A 108 -2.54 -35.52 -0.80
CA VAL A 108 -1.60 -34.44 -0.46
C VAL A 108 -2.34 -33.16 -0.03
N GLU A 109 -1.81 -32.46 0.98
CA GLU A 109 -2.35 -31.22 1.52
C GLU A 109 -1.54 -30.04 0.96
N ASN A 110 -2.15 -29.26 0.05
CA ASN A 110 -1.44 -28.24 -0.74
C ASN A 110 -0.19 -28.78 -1.45
N GLY A 111 -0.26 -30.03 -1.91
CA GLY A 111 0.84 -30.72 -2.60
C GLY A 111 1.90 -31.33 -1.69
N LEU A 112 1.79 -31.20 -0.37
CA LEU A 112 2.72 -31.78 0.60
C LEU A 112 2.12 -33.00 1.29
N LEU A 113 2.98 -33.85 1.84
CA LEU A 113 2.58 -34.93 2.74
C LEU A 113 2.96 -34.53 4.17
N PRO A 114 2.02 -34.20 5.06
CA PRO A 114 2.36 -33.88 6.44
C PRO A 114 3.11 -35.03 7.12
N LEU A 115 4.08 -34.73 8.00
CA LEU A 115 4.93 -35.76 8.60
C LEU A 115 4.14 -36.80 9.40
N TRP A 116 3.06 -36.41 10.08
CA TRP A 116 2.21 -37.31 10.84
C TRP A 116 1.47 -38.34 9.98
N LYS A 117 1.42 -38.13 8.66
CA LYS A 117 0.74 -39.02 7.71
C LYS A 117 1.59 -40.20 7.26
N MET A 118 2.88 -40.19 7.54
CA MET A 118 3.83 -41.16 7.01
C MET A 118 4.72 -41.71 8.11
N TRP A 119 4.89 -43.04 8.09
CA TRP A 119 5.68 -43.75 9.06
C TRP A 119 6.58 -44.77 8.36
N ILE A 120 7.79 -44.92 8.87
CA ILE A 120 8.72 -45.98 8.46
C ILE A 120 8.36 -47.22 9.29
N VAL A 121 8.26 -48.39 8.66
CA VAL A 121 8.04 -49.65 9.39
C VAL A 121 9.40 -50.30 9.62
N SER A 122 9.78 -50.58 10.87
CA SER A 122 11.13 -51.10 11.21
C SER A 122 11.45 -52.43 10.52
N GLY A 123 10.43 -53.26 10.25
CA GLY A 123 10.54 -54.50 9.48
C GLY A 123 10.59 -54.33 7.95
N GLY A 124 10.57 -53.09 7.46
CA GLY A 124 10.55 -52.74 6.05
C GLY A 124 9.19 -52.24 5.56
N GLY A 125 9.25 -51.34 4.57
CA GLY A 125 8.06 -50.69 4.01
C GLY A 125 7.65 -49.43 4.77
N PHE A 126 6.46 -48.95 4.43
CA PHE A 126 5.93 -47.66 4.90
C PHE A 126 4.45 -47.77 5.21
N LEU A 127 4.02 -47.02 6.22
CA LEU A 127 2.60 -46.84 6.53
C LEU A 127 2.19 -45.41 6.15
N VAL A 128 1.20 -45.27 5.27
CA VAL A 128 0.61 -43.99 4.87
C VAL A 128 -0.82 -43.92 5.39
N LEU A 129 -1.13 -42.89 6.16
CA LEU A 129 -2.47 -42.71 6.74
C LEU A 129 -3.47 -42.26 5.68
N SER A 130 -4.74 -42.62 5.85
CA SER A 130 -5.83 -42.12 5.01
C SER A 130 -6.08 -40.62 5.24
N ARG A 131 -6.85 -40.01 4.34
CA ARG A 131 -7.24 -38.61 4.47
C ARG A 131 -7.98 -38.34 5.77
N THR A 132 -8.95 -39.20 6.12
CA THR A 132 -9.75 -39.06 7.33
C THR A 132 -8.90 -39.06 8.60
N ILE A 133 -7.93 -39.97 8.72
CA ILE A 133 -7.06 -40.04 9.90
C ILE A 133 -6.09 -38.85 9.93
N SER A 134 -5.55 -38.44 8.77
CA SER A 134 -4.69 -37.24 8.68
C SER A 134 -5.42 -35.98 9.12
N GLU A 135 -6.65 -35.76 8.64
CA GLU A 135 -7.47 -34.59 9.01
C GLU A 135 -7.84 -34.61 10.50
N LEU A 136 -8.09 -35.81 11.05
CA LEU A 136 -8.37 -35.99 12.46
C LEU A 136 -7.18 -35.58 13.33
N MET A 137 -5.97 -36.05 12.99
CA MET A 137 -4.74 -35.62 13.66
C MET A 137 -4.48 -34.12 13.48
N ALA A 138 -4.67 -33.59 12.27
CA ALA A 138 -4.47 -32.17 12.00
C ALA A 138 -5.38 -31.27 12.85
N SER A 139 -6.59 -31.74 13.17
CA SER A 139 -7.57 -30.99 13.97
C SER A 139 -7.19 -30.87 15.46
N SER A 140 -6.45 -31.83 16.01
CA SER A 140 -6.04 -31.90 17.41
C SER A 140 -4.62 -31.40 17.67
N LEU A 141 -3.78 -31.30 16.63
CA LEU A 141 -2.44 -30.76 16.77
C LEU A 141 -2.48 -29.29 17.19
N ASN A 142 -1.65 -28.94 18.17
CA ASN A 142 -1.38 -27.55 18.52
C ASN A 142 -0.54 -26.86 17.42
N ASP A 143 -0.31 -25.55 17.56
CA ASP A 143 0.42 -24.77 16.56
C ASP A 143 1.86 -25.28 16.36
N ASP A 144 2.53 -25.74 17.41
CA ASP A 144 3.87 -26.31 17.31
C ASP A 144 3.88 -27.62 16.50
N GLY A 145 2.92 -28.53 16.79
CA GLY A 145 2.78 -29.78 16.04
C GLY A 145 2.44 -29.57 14.57
N ARG A 146 1.56 -28.60 14.27
CA ARG A 146 1.28 -28.17 12.90
C ARG A 146 2.50 -27.53 12.24
N HIS A 147 3.28 -26.76 12.99
CA HIS A 147 4.49 -26.14 12.46
C HIS A 147 5.56 -27.17 12.10
N GLU A 148 5.88 -28.09 13.03
CA GLU A 148 6.86 -29.16 12.82
C GLU A 148 6.47 -30.13 11.71
N GLY A 149 5.20 -30.56 11.70
CA GLY A 149 4.73 -31.58 10.76
C GLY A 149 4.31 -31.05 9.39
N TRP A 150 4.07 -29.74 9.23
CA TRP A 150 3.59 -29.16 7.98
C TRP A 150 4.22 -27.81 7.62
N TYR A 151 4.08 -26.78 8.45
CA TYR A 151 4.46 -25.41 8.03
C TYR A 151 5.97 -25.23 7.79
N ALA A 152 6.82 -25.97 8.50
CA ALA A 152 8.27 -25.95 8.31
C ALA A 152 8.72 -26.49 6.93
N TRP A 153 7.84 -27.23 6.25
CA TRP A 153 8.09 -27.88 4.95
C TRP A 153 7.44 -27.13 3.78
N ALA A 154 6.56 -26.17 4.09
CA ALA A 154 5.75 -25.46 3.12
C ALA A 154 6.42 -24.15 2.65
N THR A 155 6.52 -23.99 1.33
CA THR A 155 7.02 -22.77 0.68
C THR A 155 6.05 -22.30 -0.41
N PRO A 156 5.75 -20.99 -0.48
CA PRO A 156 4.87 -20.43 -1.50
C PRO A 156 5.53 -20.31 -2.88
N ARG A 157 6.83 -20.63 -3.01
CA ARG A 157 7.61 -20.49 -4.25
C ARG A 157 7.83 -21.83 -4.97
N THR A 158 6.99 -22.80 -4.66
CA THR A 158 7.07 -24.14 -5.24
C THR A 158 5.87 -24.37 -6.16
N ASN A 159 6.13 -24.80 -7.39
CA ASN A 159 5.09 -25.21 -8.32
C ASN A 159 4.30 -26.37 -7.67
N PRO A 160 2.94 -26.35 -7.70
CA PRO A 160 2.13 -27.40 -7.10
C PRO A 160 2.53 -28.82 -7.50
N ALA A 161 2.90 -29.06 -8.76
CA ALA A 161 3.34 -30.37 -9.24
C ALA A 161 4.70 -30.81 -8.66
N PHE A 162 5.54 -29.86 -8.23
CA PHE A 162 6.91 -30.11 -7.77
C PHE A 162 7.03 -30.19 -6.24
N THR A 163 5.95 -29.94 -5.50
CA THR A 163 5.96 -29.83 -4.04
C THR A 163 6.51 -31.05 -3.31
N LEU A 164 6.16 -32.28 -3.73
CA LEU A 164 6.72 -33.50 -3.12
C LEU A 164 8.19 -33.69 -3.47
N CYS A 165 8.61 -33.45 -4.71
CA CYS A 165 10.03 -33.47 -5.09
C CYS A 165 10.83 -32.50 -4.20
N HIS A 166 10.30 -31.30 -4.00
CA HIS A 166 10.88 -30.31 -3.11
C HIS A 166 10.90 -30.78 -1.65
N GLN A 167 9.80 -31.36 -1.15
CA GLN A 167 9.73 -31.89 0.22
C GLN A 167 10.75 -33.01 0.46
N PHE A 168 10.92 -33.93 -0.48
CA PHE A 168 11.88 -35.03 -0.36
C PHE A 168 13.33 -34.51 -0.32
N THR A 169 13.65 -33.49 -1.13
CA THR A 169 14.94 -32.80 -1.02
C THR A 169 15.08 -32.06 0.32
N GLN A 170 14.01 -31.45 0.84
CA GLN A 170 14.04 -30.84 2.18
C GLN A 170 14.31 -31.89 3.28
N MET A 171 13.83 -33.13 3.12
CA MET A 171 14.10 -34.22 4.07
C MET A 171 15.56 -34.68 4.03
N LEU A 172 16.19 -34.68 2.85
CA LEU A 172 17.65 -34.88 2.74
C LEU A 172 18.43 -33.74 3.41
N TYR A 173 18.01 -32.49 3.19
CA TYR A 173 18.58 -31.35 3.92
C TYR A 173 18.44 -31.54 5.43
N PHE A 174 17.25 -31.95 5.90
CA PHE A 174 16.99 -32.22 7.33
C PHE A 174 17.88 -33.35 7.87
N ALA A 175 18.11 -34.41 7.10
CA ALA A 175 19.01 -35.50 7.49
C ALA A 175 20.47 -35.01 7.68
N LEU A 176 20.93 -34.07 6.86
CA LEU A 176 22.28 -33.49 7.00
C LEU A 176 22.36 -32.49 8.16
N MET A 177 21.40 -31.57 8.23
CA MET A 177 21.46 -30.38 9.08
C MET A 177 20.79 -30.54 10.44
N GLY A 178 19.92 -31.52 10.61
CA GLY A 178 19.12 -31.74 11.83
C GLY A 178 17.94 -30.80 12.01
N PHE A 179 17.66 -29.91 11.05
CA PHE A 179 16.51 -29.01 11.05
C PHE A 179 15.98 -28.76 9.62
N PRO A 180 14.67 -28.55 9.41
CA PRO A 180 14.13 -28.23 8.10
C PRO A 180 14.66 -26.89 7.57
N PRO A 181 14.86 -26.72 6.24
CA PRO A 181 15.48 -25.52 5.69
C PRO A 181 14.67 -24.23 5.91
N PHE A 182 13.37 -24.33 6.14
CA PHE A 182 12.47 -23.20 6.37
C PHE A 182 11.81 -23.21 7.75
N PHE A 183 12.45 -23.85 8.73
CA PHE A 183 11.90 -24.03 10.07
C PHE A 183 11.61 -22.70 10.79
N THR A 184 12.48 -21.70 10.68
CA THR A 184 12.33 -20.46 11.44
C THR A 184 11.42 -19.43 10.80
N ALA A 185 10.74 -18.65 11.64
CA ALA A 185 9.98 -17.47 11.23
C ALA A 185 10.85 -16.46 10.46
N ASP A 186 12.11 -16.29 10.86
CA ASP A 186 13.05 -15.40 10.17
C ASP A 186 13.37 -15.86 8.75
N THR A 187 13.49 -17.17 8.52
CA THR A 187 13.67 -17.70 7.16
C THR A 187 12.46 -17.41 6.29
N ARG A 188 11.25 -17.61 6.82
CA ARG A 188 9.98 -17.38 6.09
C ARG A 188 9.81 -15.89 5.75
N GLU A 189 10.12 -15.01 6.69
CA GLU A 189 10.11 -13.56 6.47
C GLU A 189 11.22 -13.12 5.48
N ASP A 190 12.37 -13.78 5.53
CA ASP A 190 13.48 -13.55 4.59
C ASP A 190 13.27 -14.25 3.23
N LYS A 191 12.03 -14.28 2.71
CA LYS A 191 11.69 -14.82 1.37
C LYS A 191 12.12 -16.28 1.21
N PHE A 192 12.06 -17.06 2.30
CA PHE A 192 12.44 -18.47 2.31
C PHE A 192 13.91 -18.69 1.91
N ARG A 193 14.81 -17.76 2.28
CA ARG A 193 16.25 -17.92 2.05
C ARG A 193 16.83 -18.81 3.15
N PHE A 194 17.01 -20.10 2.83
CA PHE A 194 17.62 -21.09 3.72
C PHE A 194 19.15 -20.97 3.79
N PHE A 195 19.74 -21.46 4.87
CA PHE A 195 21.19 -21.62 5.02
C PHE A 195 21.67 -22.81 4.19
N PRO A 196 22.58 -22.65 3.22
CA PRO A 196 23.03 -23.78 2.39
C PRO A 196 23.72 -24.85 3.22
N VAL A 197 23.58 -26.11 2.80
CA VAL A 197 24.41 -27.20 3.35
C VAL A 197 25.87 -26.87 3.04
N PRO A 198 26.75 -26.71 4.04
CA PRO A 198 28.16 -26.42 3.80
C PRO A 198 28.92 -27.68 3.40
N HIS A 199 29.89 -27.52 2.48
CA HIS A 199 30.77 -28.60 2.01
C HIS A 199 31.59 -29.20 3.16
N ASP A 200 32.10 -28.34 4.04
CA ASP A 200 32.98 -28.71 5.16
C ASP A 200 32.29 -29.52 6.27
N LEU A 201 30.96 -29.73 6.21
CA LEU A 201 30.23 -30.49 7.23
C LEU A 201 30.42 -32.00 7.11
N HIS A 202 30.85 -32.47 5.94
CA HIS A 202 30.87 -33.88 5.55
C HIS A 202 32.14 -34.29 4.82
N HIS A 203 32.26 -35.57 4.48
CA HIS A 203 33.35 -36.06 3.65
C HIS A 203 33.33 -35.38 2.26
N PRO A 204 34.50 -35.14 1.62
CA PRO A 204 34.58 -34.49 0.29
C PRO A 204 33.72 -35.17 -0.80
N GLU A 205 33.46 -36.47 -0.66
CA GLU A 205 32.58 -37.23 -1.55
C GLU A 205 31.12 -36.71 -1.54
N MET A 206 30.72 -35.97 -0.50
CA MET A 206 29.39 -35.38 -0.33
C MET A 206 29.23 -34.00 -0.98
N ASP A 207 30.30 -33.37 -1.49
CA ASP A 207 30.22 -31.99 -2.00
C ASP A 207 29.21 -31.86 -3.15
N SER A 208 29.25 -32.82 -4.08
CA SER A 208 28.30 -32.89 -5.21
C SER A 208 26.85 -33.05 -4.74
N THR A 209 26.62 -33.84 -3.69
CA THR A 209 25.31 -34.03 -3.07
C THR A 209 24.83 -32.77 -2.37
N CYS A 210 25.71 -32.09 -1.62
CA CYS A 210 25.40 -30.81 -0.98
C CYS A 210 25.00 -29.76 -2.02
N ASP A 211 25.73 -29.68 -3.13
CA ASP A 211 25.40 -28.78 -4.25
C ASP A 211 24.08 -29.16 -4.93
N TRP A 212 23.82 -30.45 -5.13
CA TRP A 212 22.56 -30.93 -5.68
C TRP A 212 21.39 -30.54 -4.77
N ILE A 213 21.46 -30.79 -3.46
CA ILE A 213 20.43 -30.38 -2.48
C ILE A 213 20.23 -28.86 -2.52
N ASN A 214 21.32 -28.09 -2.44
CA ASN A 214 21.27 -26.63 -2.45
C ASN A 214 20.66 -26.08 -3.74
N SER A 215 20.97 -26.68 -4.90
CA SER A 215 20.43 -26.27 -6.20
C SER A 215 18.94 -26.60 -6.35
N MET A 216 18.53 -27.78 -5.89
CA MET A 216 17.16 -28.26 -5.93
C MET A 216 16.22 -27.42 -5.06
N LEU A 217 16.65 -27.04 -3.86
CA LEU A 217 15.90 -26.13 -2.99
C LEU A 217 15.85 -24.68 -3.49
N ARG A 218 16.67 -24.31 -4.48
CA ARG A 218 16.72 -22.99 -5.12
C ARG A 218 16.12 -22.98 -6.52
N LEU A 219 15.60 -24.10 -6.99
CA LEU A 219 15.12 -24.25 -8.36
C LEU A 219 14.05 -23.18 -8.65
N SER A 220 14.17 -22.47 -9.77
CA SER A 220 13.19 -21.46 -10.16
C SER A 220 11.88 -22.10 -10.61
N ILE A 221 10.74 -21.38 -10.51
CA ILE A 221 9.43 -21.90 -10.93
C ILE A 221 9.44 -22.47 -12.36
N PRO A 222 10.05 -21.81 -13.36
CA PRO A 222 10.13 -22.37 -14.71
C PRO A 222 10.87 -23.71 -14.76
N ARG A 223 12.01 -23.84 -14.07
CA ARG A 223 12.76 -25.10 -14.01
C ARG A 223 12.02 -26.19 -13.25
N GLN A 224 11.24 -25.82 -12.23
CA GLN A 224 10.35 -26.77 -11.54
C GLN A 224 9.24 -27.27 -12.47
N GLN A 225 8.71 -26.40 -13.34
CA GLN A 225 7.75 -26.77 -14.39
C GLN A 225 8.38 -27.68 -15.44
N ASP A 226 9.60 -27.40 -15.88
CA ASP A 226 10.31 -28.26 -16.83
C ASP A 226 10.56 -29.66 -16.24
N ALA A 227 10.87 -29.74 -14.94
CA ALA A 227 11.12 -30.98 -14.21
C ALA A 227 9.86 -31.82 -13.98
N ALA A 228 8.81 -31.23 -13.38
CA ALA A 228 7.59 -31.95 -13.04
C ALA A 228 6.59 -32.04 -14.21
N GLY A 229 6.65 -31.11 -15.15
CA GLY A 229 5.62 -30.92 -16.17
C GLY A 229 4.24 -30.62 -15.57
N ASN A 230 3.21 -31.16 -16.22
CA ASN A 230 1.82 -31.08 -15.75
C ASN A 230 1.41 -32.30 -14.89
N LYS A 231 2.38 -33.01 -14.30
CA LYS A 231 2.10 -34.16 -13.45
C LYS A 231 1.45 -33.71 -12.13
N ASN A 232 0.72 -34.61 -11.48
CA ASN A 232 0.37 -34.41 -10.07
C ASN A 232 1.63 -34.63 -9.18
N PRO A 233 1.62 -34.17 -7.92
CA PRO A 233 2.80 -34.21 -7.05
C PRO A 233 3.40 -35.60 -6.86
N VAL A 234 2.55 -36.63 -6.75
CA VAL A 234 2.98 -38.02 -6.58
C VAL A 234 3.66 -38.52 -7.84
N SER A 235 3.03 -38.33 -9.00
CA SER A 235 3.62 -38.74 -10.28
C SER A 235 4.93 -38.00 -10.61
N ALA A 236 5.10 -36.77 -10.13
CA ALA A 236 6.34 -36.02 -10.29
C ALA A 236 7.54 -36.64 -9.55
N LEU A 237 7.31 -37.47 -8.52
CA LEU A 237 8.39 -38.18 -7.82
C LEU A 237 9.21 -39.10 -8.74
N SER A 238 8.65 -39.56 -9.87
CA SER A 238 9.40 -40.27 -10.90
C SER A 238 10.62 -39.47 -11.40
N TRP A 239 10.48 -38.15 -11.54
CA TRP A 239 11.58 -37.27 -11.91
C TRP A 239 12.58 -37.12 -10.77
N TRP A 240 12.12 -37.00 -9.53
CA TRP A 240 13.02 -36.89 -8.36
C TRP A 240 13.85 -38.16 -8.17
N LEU A 241 13.26 -39.34 -8.39
CA LEU A 241 13.98 -40.62 -8.38
C LEU A 241 15.13 -40.63 -9.39
N GLU A 242 14.85 -40.22 -10.64
CA GLU A 242 15.87 -40.12 -11.68
C GLU A 242 16.94 -39.06 -11.32
N ALA A 243 16.52 -37.88 -10.87
CA ALA A 243 17.42 -36.79 -10.48
C ALA A 243 18.30 -37.12 -9.26
N SER A 244 17.87 -38.05 -8.41
CA SER A 244 18.58 -38.50 -7.20
C SER A 244 19.40 -39.78 -7.41
N ARG A 245 19.34 -40.41 -8.60
CA ARG A 245 19.95 -41.71 -8.85
C ARG A 245 21.45 -41.72 -8.59
N ASP A 246 22.12 -40.67 -9.04
CA ASP A 246 23.58 -40.55 -9.02
C ASP A 246 24.08 -39.75 -7.80
N VAL A 247 23.22 -39.52 -6.81
CA VAL A 247 23.55 -38.82 -5.57
C VAL A 247 24.26 -39.76 -4.60
N THR A 248 25.45 -39.37 -4.15
CA THR A 248 26.21 -40.12 -3.13
C THR A 248 25.70 -39.79 -1.74
N TRP A 249 25.61 -40.79 -0.86
CA TRP A 249 25.17 -40.60 0.52
C TRP A 249 26.09 -41.34 1.50
N THR A 250 27.07 -40.63 2.02
CA THR A 250 28.07 -41.15 2.95
C THR A 250 28.07 -40.32 4.24
N VAL A 251 27.05 -40.55 5.07
CA VAL A 251 26.81 -39.76 6.29
C VAL A 251 26.64 -40.72 7.47
N PRO A 252 27.35 -40.54 8.61
CA PRO A 252 27.18 -41.41 9.75
C PRO A 252 25.87 -41.09 10.49
N GLU A 253 25.35 -42.11 11.17
CA GLU A 253 24.35 -41.93 12.21
C GLU A 253 24.84 -40.97 13.29
N GLN A 254 23.90 -40.33 13.97
CA GLN A 254 24.21 -39.45 15.08
C GLN A 254 23.13 -39.53 16.16
N ALA A 255 23.48 -39.11 17.37
CA ALA A 255 22.53 -39.01 18.46
C ALA A 255 21.38 -38.05 18.10
N ALA A 256 20.16 -38.40 18.51
CA ALA A 256 19.01 -37.52 18.37
C ALA A 256 19.22 -36.22 19.15
N VAL A 257 18.95 -35.10 18.50
CA VAL A 257 19.02 -33.75 19.07
C VAL A 257 17.77 -33.00 18.69
N THR A 258 17.43 -31.96 19.45
CA THR A 258 16.28 -31.13 19.10
C THR A 258 16.60 -30.28 17.86
N VAL A 259 15.56 -29.88 17.13
CA VAL A 259 15.69 -28.99 15.97
C VAL A 259 16.36 -27.66 16.36
N GLN A 260 16.06 -27.14 17.55
CA GLN A 260 16.64 -25.92 18.10
C GLN A 260 18.14 -26.09 18.40
N GLU A 261 18.54 -27.22 18.99
CA GLU A 261 19.95 -27.53 19.23
C GLU A 261 20.74 -27.68 17.92
N ALA A 262 20.18 -28.40 16.95
CA ALA A 262 20.79 -28.57 15.62
C ALA A 262 21.01 -27.22 14.93
N GLN A 263 20.00 -26.35 14.98
CA GLN A 263 20.09 -25.01 14.41
C GLN A 263 21.09 -24.13 15.16
N HIS A 264 21.13 -24.19 16.49
CA HIS A 264 22.11 -23.47 17.29
C HIS A 264 23.54 -23.88 16.89
N ARG A 265 23.82 -25.19 16.83
CA ARG A 265 25.11 -25.74 16.38
C ARG A 265 25.50 -25.21 15.00
N ALA A 266 24.58 -25.28 14.03
CA ALA A 266 24.81 -24.75 12.69
C ALA A 266 25.06 -23.24 12.67
N SER A 267 24.35 -22.46 13.51
CA SER A 267 24.54 -21.01 13.57
C SER A 267 25.88 -20.57 14.16
N THR A 268 26.53 -21.45 14.93
CA THR A 268 27.78 -21.17 15.63
C THR A 268 29.01 -21.86 15.01
N SER A 269 28.82 -22.69 13.98
CA SER A 269 29.85 -23.58 13.42
C SER A 269 31.10 -22.82 12.95
N ASP A 270 30.89 -21.75 12.19
CA ASP A 270 31.95 -20.95 11.58
C ASP A 270 31.48 -19.50 11.33
N GLU A 271 32.39 -18.66 10.87
CA GLU A 271 32.12 -17.24 10.62
C GLU A 271 31.13 -17.00 9.48
N LYS A 272 31.14 -17.84 8.43
CA LYS A 272 30.18 -17.73 7.31
C LYS A 272 28.76 -18.07 7.77
N ALA A 273 28.61 -19.06 8.64
CA ALA A 273 27.33 -19.42 9.23
C ALA A 273 26.82 -18.30 10.15
N ARG A 274 27.66 -17.81 11.07
CA ARG A 274 27.31 -16.70 11.98
C ARG A 274 26.85 -15.47 11.22
N THR A 275 27.61 -15.05 10.20
CA THR A 275 27.26 -13.91 9.35
C THR A 275 25.99 -14.16 8.55
N PHE A 276 25.76 -15.37 8.04
CA PHE A 276 24.51 -15.71 7.35
C PHE A 276 23.29 -15.53 8.24
N PHE A 277 23.28 -16.15 9.43
CA PHE A 277 22.15 -16.08 10.36
C PHE A 277 21.95 -14.67 10.90
N ALA A 278 23.03 -13.94 11.25
CA ALA A 278 22.93 -12.54 11.67
C ALA A 278 22.32 -11.65 10.57
N HIS A 279 22.76 -11.82 9.31
CA HIS A 279 22.16 -11.09 8.20
C HIS A 279 20.73 -11.51 7.92
N GLN A 280 20.37 -12.79 8.11
CA GLN A 280 19.00 -13.27 7.96
C GLN A 280 18.06 -12.58 8.95
N VAL A 281 18.43 -12.55 10.24
CA VAL A 281 17.68 -11.86 11.29
C VAL A 281 17.50 -10.37 10.95
N LYS A 282 18.56 -9.69 10.49
CA LYS A 282 18.50 -8.28 10.08
C LYS A 282 17.57 -8.05 8.89
N ARG A 283 17.65 -8.89 7.84
CA ARG A 283 16.76 -8.79 6.67
C ARG A 283 15.30 -9.07 7.06
N ALA A 284 15.05 -10.07 7.91
CA ALA A 284 13.74 -10.41 8.41
C ALA A 284 13.15 -9.28 9.28
N SER A 285 13.93 -8.68 10.17
CA SER A 285 13.46 -7.59 11.03
C SER A 285 13.11 -6.34 10.21
N HIS A 286 13.93 -5.98 9.22
CA HIS A 286 13.64 -4.88 8.29
C HIS A 286 12.31 -5.10 7.55
N ARG A 287 12.06 -6.32 7.06
CA ARG A 287 10.80 -6.63 6.37
C ARG A 287 9.60 -6.62 7.30
N ARG A 288 9.73 -7.17 8.52
CA ARG A 288 8.69 -7.08 9.56
C ARG A 288 8.35 -5.63 9.85
N PHE A 289 9.36 -4.77 9.95
CA PHE A 289 9.19 -3.35 10.18
C PHE A 289 8.41 -2.68 9.05
N TRP A 290 8.84 -2.82 7.80
CA TRP A 290 8.15 -2.21 6.66
C TRP A 290 6.73 -2.76 6.45
N ARG A 291 6.49 -4.05 6.71
CA ARG A 291 5.12 -4.61 6.66
C ARG A 291 4.21 -4.03 7.75
N LYS A 292 4.72 -3.80 8.97
CA LYS A 292 3.91 -3.30 10.10
C LYS A 292 3.80 -1.78 10.15
N ARG A 293 4.81 -1.06 9.67
CA ARG A 293 4.95 0.41 9.84
C ARG A 293 5.08 1.18 8.52
N GLY A 294 5.30 0.51 7.40
CA GLY A 294 5.56 1.16 6.12
C GLY A 294 4.42 2.05 5.65
N THR A 295 3.17 1.62 5.81
CA THR A 295 1.99 2.44 5.48
C THR A 295 1.91 3.71 6.30
N VAL A 296 2.20 3.64 7.60
CA VAL A 296 2.23 4.81 8.50
C VAL A 296 3.34 5.78 8.09
N ILE A 297 4.54 5.26 7.79
CA ILE A 297 5.67 6.10 7.34
C ILE A 297 5.33 6.81 6.03
N ILE A 298 4.76 6.11 5.05
CA ILE A 298 4.36 6.69 3.77
C ILE A 298 3.31 7.79 3.98
N ALA A 299 2.31 7.56 4.84
CA ALA A 299 1.29 8.56 5.13
C ALA A 299 1.89 9.83 5.76
N VAL A 300 2.82 9.69 6.71
CA VAL A 300 3.52 10.84 7.31
C VAL A 300 4.34 11.59 6.27
N VAL A 301 5.07 10.90 5.39
CA VAL A 301 5.85 11.54 4.33
C VAL A 301 4.95 12.34 3.38
N ILE A 302 3.80 11.78 2.97
CA ILE A 302 2.83 12.48 2.13
C ILE A 302 2.27 13.72 2.84
N ALA A 303 1.93 13.61 4.12
CA ALA A 303 1.41 14.74 4.89
C ALA A 303 2.45 15.88 5.02
N VAL A 304 3.70 15.55 5.34
CA VAL A 304 4.79 16.53 5.42
C VAL A 304 5.05 17.17 4.05
N ALA A 305 5.07 16.39 2.97
CA ALA A 305 5.23 16.91 1.62
C ALA A 305 4.07 17.86 1.22
N ALA A 306 2.83 17.51 1.54
CA ALA A 306 1.67 18.36 1.28
C ALA A 306 1.75 19.69 2.06
N ILE A 307 2.05 19.64 3.37
CA ILE A 307 2.22 20.84 4.19
C ILE A 307 3.35 21.73 3.63
N SER A 308 4.49 21.13 3.27
CA SER A 308 5.63 21.85 2.70
C SER A 308 5.29 22.50 1.36
N TRP A 309 4.48 21.84 0.54
CA TRP A 309 4.01 22.39 -0.73
C TRP A 309 3.10 23.61 -0.51
N PHE A 310 2.11 23.50 0.38
CA PHE A 310 1.19 24.59 0.69
C PHE A 310 1.90 25.83 1.26
N THR A 311 2.88 25.63 2.15
CA THR A 311 3.64 26.76 2.71
C THR A 311 4.53 27.43 1.67
N ALA A 312 5.22 26.66 0.82
CA ALA A 312 6.06 27.20 -0.25
C ALA A 312 5.25 28.03 -1.25
N ASP A 313 4.08 27.55 -1.66
CA ASP A 313 3.21 28.26 -2.60
C ASP A 313 2.71 29.59 -2.01
N ARG A 314 2.27 29.59 -0.74
CA ARG A 314 1.86 30.83 -0.05
C ARG A 314 2.99 31.84 0.07
N ILE A 315 4.20 31.40 0.41
CA ILE A 315 5.37 32.29 0.48
C ILE A 315 5.68 32.87 -0.91
N ARG A 316 5.57 32.07 -1.97
CA ARG A 316 5.79 32.54 -3.34
C ARG A 316 4.76 33.60 -3.76
N THR A 317 3.47 33.37 -3.49
CA THR A 317 2.41 34.36 -3.79
C THR A 317 2.58 35.66 -3.02
N LEU A 318 3.00 35.61 -1.75
CA LEU A 318 3.23 36.82 -0.93
C LEU A 318 4.43 37.66 -1.37
N ASN A 319 5.35 37.07 -2.14
CA ASN A 319 6.58 37.70 -2.62
C ASN A 319 6.55 37.97 -4.13
N ALA A 320 5.43 37.73 -4.81
CA ALA A 320 5.29 38.09 -6.21
C ALA A 320 5.24 39.63 -6.35
N PRO A 321 5.98 40.22 -7.31
CA PRO A 321 5.88 41.65 -7.59
C PRO A 321 4.48 41.99 -8.13
N PRO A 322 3.88 43.14 -7.74
CA PRO A 322 2.62 43.60 -8.32
C PRO A 322 2.78 43.93 -9.80
N GLN A 323 1.68 44.03 -10.53
CA GLN A 323 1.70 44.36 -11.97
C GLN A 323 2.31 45.74 -12.25
N THR A 324 2.21 46.65 -11.29
CA THR A 324 2.79 48.00 -11.31
C THR A 324 4.29 48.04 -11.01
N ALA A 325 4.92 46.91 -10.72
CA ALA A 325 6.35 46.85 -10.43
C ALA A 325 7.18 47.33 -11.63
N GLY A 326 7.94 48.41 -11.43
CA GLY A 326 8.78 49.03 -12.46
C GLY A 326 8.10 50.17 -13.24
N LEU A 327 6.84 50.50 -12.93
CA LEU A 327 6.19 51.70 -13.45
C LEU A 327 6.65 52.95 -12.69
N GLU A 328 6.66 54.08 -13.40
CA GLU A 328 6.89 55.40 -12.80
C GLU A 328 5.62 55.90 -12.06
N PRO A 329 5.74 56.78 -11.06
CA PRO A 329 4.62 57.23 -10.22
C PRO A 329 3.37 57.70 -10.98
N THR A 330 3.54 58.43 -12.08
CA THR A 330 2.41 58.90 -12.91
C THR A 330 1.71 57.76 -13.64
N ALA A 331 2.45 56.73 -14.06
CA ALA A 331 1.89 55.54 -14.69
C ALA A 331 1.14 54.65 -13.68
N ILE A 332 1.59 54.61 -12.41
CA ILE A 332 0.88 53.90 -11.33
C ILE A 332 -0.46 54.58 -11.02
N ILE A 333 -0.49 55.92 -10.96
CA ILE A 333 -1.75 56.67 -10.76
C ILE A 333 -2.69 56.48 -11.96
N ALA A 334 -2.15 56.45 -13.18
CA ALA A 334 -2.95 56.14 -14.37
C ALA A 334 -3.54 54.71 -14.31
N ASP A 335 -2.74 53.71 -13.94
CA ASP A 335 -3.18 52.32 -13.79
C ASP A 335 -4.26 52.17 -12.71
N TYR A 336 -4.17 52.94 -11.62
CA TYR A 336 -5.20 53.03 -10.58
C TYR A 336 -6.56 53.48 -11.15
N TYR A 337 -6.58 54.53 -11.99
CA TYR A 337 -7.80 55.00 -12.63
C TYR A 337 -8.28 54.09 -13.77
N GLU A 338 -7.37 53.39 -14.46
CA GLU A 338 -7.77 52.32 -15.39
C GLU A 338 -8.47 51.17 -14.65
N GLY A 339 -8.01 50.81 -13.45
CA GLY A 339 -8.71 49.87 -12.56
C GLY A 339 -10.11 50.34 -12.19
N GLN A 340 -10.29 51.64 -11.89
CA GLN A 340 -11.61 52.24 -11.65
C GLN A 340 -12.50 52.14 -12.89
N ASN A 341 -11.99 52.54 -14.06
CA ASN A 341 -12.75 52.50 -15.31
C ASN A 341 -13.15 51.08 -15.71
N ALA A 342 -12.29 50.09 -15.49
CA ALA A 342 -12.58 48.69 -15.82
C ALA A 342 -13.42 47.95 -14.76
N LEU A 343 -13.79 48.62 -13.66
CA LEU A 343 -14.35 47.98 -12.47
C LEU A 343 -13.48 46.81 -11.94
N ASP A 344 -12.16 46.88 -12.14
CA ASP A 344 -11.20 45.86 -11.74
C ASP A 344 -10.56 46.22 -10.39
N ILE A 345 -11.14 45.66 -9.33
CA ILE A 345 -10.70 45.87 -7.94
C ILE A 345 -9.28 45.34 -7.74
N SER A 346 -8.91 44.23 -8.39
CA SER A 346 -7.58 43.64 -8.24
C SER A 346 -6.51 44.52 -8.87
N ARG A 347 -6.76 45.06 -10.07
CA ARG A 347 -5.87 46.03 -10.73
C ARG A 347 -5.72 47.31 -9.92
N LEU A 348 -6.82 47.80 -9.36
CA LEU A 348 -6.80 48.98 -8.51
C LEU A 348 -6.00 48.75 -7.20
N GLU A 349 -6.18 47.60 -6.55
CA GLU A 349 -5.46 47.27 -5.32
C GLU A 349 -3.96 46.97 -5.57
N ASP A 350 -3.60 46.41 -6.73
CA ASP A 350 -2.22 46.16 -7.14
C ASP A 350 -1.38 47.45 -7.31
N SER A 351 -2.04 48.61 -7.47
CA SER A 351 -1.40 49.93 -7.51
C SER A 351 -1.10 50.50 -6.10
N LEU A 352 -1.66 49.90 -5.05
CA LEU A 352 -1.57 50.38 -3.68
C LEU A 352 -0.52 49.60 -2.86
N ALA A 353 0.10 50.28 -1.91
CA ALA A 353 0.95 49.63 -0.93
C ALA A 353 0.15 48.68 -0.03
N LYS A 354 0.80 47.64 0.47
CA LYS A 354 0.14 46.60 1.27
C LYS A 354 -0.56 47.21 2.50
N GLY A 355 -1.88 47.03 2.58
CA GLY A 355 -2.71 47.48 3.70
C GLY A 355 -3.31 48.88 3.52
N VAL A 356 -2.95 49.59 2.44
CA VAL A 356 -3.60 50.83 2.03
C VAL A 356 -4.93 50.49 1.37
N LYS A 357 -5.97 51.26 1.69
CA LYS A 357 -7.31 51.08 1.12
C LYS A 357 -7.65 52.27 0.24
N SER A 358 -8.24 51.98 -0.91
CA SER A 358 -8.75 53.03 -1.79
C SER A 358 -10.09 53.56 -1.26
N PRO A 359 -10.33 54.89 -1.32
CA PRO A 359 -11.64 55.48 -1.05
C PRO A 359 -12.74 54.93 -1.98
N LEU A 360 -12.34 54.51 -3.19
CA LEU A 360 -13.24 54.00 -4.24
C LEU A 360 -13.61 52.52 -4.04
N SER A 361 -12.93 51.79 -3.16
CA SER A 361 -13.10 50.33 -3.02
C SER A 361 -14.55 49.92 -2.77
N PHE A 362 -15.28 50.65 -1.93
CA PHE A 362 -16.67 50.31 -1.59
C PHE A 362 -17.61 50.51 -2.78
N GLU A 363 -17.47 51.62 -3.49
CA GLU A 363 -18.29 51.97 -4.64
C GLU A 363 -18.05 51.00 -5.80
N LEU A 364 -16.77 50.75 -6.13
CA LEU A 364 -16.38 49.79 -7.15
C LEU A 364 -16.83 48.37 -6.83
N THR A 365 -16.78 47.96 -5.56
CA THR A 365 -17.31 46.65 -5.14
C THR A 365 -18.81 46.56 -5.42
N ASN A 366 -19.58 47.60 -5.08
CA ASN A 366 -21.02 47.59 -5.29
C ASN A 366 -21.37 47.56 -6.79
N LEU A 367 -20.69 48.35 -7.62
CA LEU A 367 -20.88 48.36 -9.07
C LEU A 367 -20.46 47.03 -9.71
N PHE A 368 -19.29 46.50 -9.36
CA PHE A 368 -18.80 45.22 -9.87
C PHE A 368 -19.73 44.05 -9.52
N VAL A 369 -20.14 43.94 -8.25
CA VAL A 369 -21.06 42.87 -7.81
C VAL A 369 -22.41 42.98 -8.54
N THR A 370 -22.92 44.20 -8.69
CA THR A 370 -24.18 44.45 -9.43
C THR A 370 -24.04 44.06 -10.90
N SER A 371 -22.99 44.50 -11.60
CA SER A 371 -22.74 44.13 -12.99
C SER A 371 -22.55 42.63 -13.18
N ARG A 372 -21.81 41.94 -12.29
CA ARG A 372 -21.61 40.48 -12.37
C ARG A 372 -22.89 39.69 -12.12
N MET A 373 -23.73 40.14 -11.17
CA MET A 373 -25.03 39.51 -10.92
C MET A 373 -25.95 39.63 -12.15
N ARG A 374 -25.93 40.78 -12.82
CA ARG A 374 -26.72 41.01 -14.03
C ARG A 374 -26.17 40.27 -15.25
N LEU A 375 -24.85 40.18 -15.40
CA LEU A 375 -24.23 39.34 -16.41
C LEU A 375 -24.59 37.86 -16.21
N ALA A 376 -24.63 37.37 -14.97
CA ALA A 376 -24.98 35.98 -14.68
C ALA A 376 -26.46 35.66 -14.91
N ASN A 377 -27.38 36.57 -14.55
CA ASN A 377 -28.82 36.31 -14.61
C ASN A 377 -29.47 36.75 -15.92
N GLU A 378 -28.96 37.83 -16.52
CA GLU A 378 -29.55 38.47 -17.69
C GLU A 378 -28.65 38.32 -18.94
N ASN A 379 -27.37 37.93 -18.77
CA ASN A 379 -26.36 37.92 -19.83
C ASN A 379 -26.10 39.31 -20.44
N ILE A 380 -26.13 40.34 -19.59
CA ILE A 380 -25.85 41.74 -19.94
C ILE A 380 -24.75 42.28 -19.02
N ASP A 381 -23.75 42.94 -19.61
CA ASP A 381 -22.82 43.79 -18.87
C ASP A 381 -23.31 45.24 -18.97
N PRO A 382 -23.92 45.80 -17.90
CA PRO A 382 -24.58 47.10 -17.95
C PRO A 382 -23.62 48.29 -17.79
N HIS A 383 -22.34 48.03 -17.58
CA HIS A 383 -21.33 49.06 -17.40
C HIS A 383 -20.83 49.58 -18.75
N MET A 384 -20.80 50.89 -18.90
CA MET A 384 -20.19 51.59 -20.04
C MET A 384 -19.21 52.62 -19.50
N THR A 385 -17.99 52.66 -20.04
CA THR A 385 -17.03 53.70 -19.66
C THR A 385 -17.41 55.05 -20.29
N PRO A 386 -17.03 56.18 -19.69
CA PRO A 386 -17.34 57.48 -20.26
C PRO A 386 -16.65 57.73 -21.60
N ASP A 387 -15.42 57.24 -21.78
CA ASP A 387 -14.69 57.34 -23.06
C ASP A 387 -15.42 56.59 -24.19
N GLU A 388 -15.93 55.38 -23.93
CA GLU A 388 -16.74 54.63 -24.89
C GLU A 388 -18.02 55.38 -25.26
N TRP A 389 -18.69 55.96 -24.28
CA TRP A 389 -19.93 56.72 -24.49
C TRP A 389 -19.69 58.04 -25.23
N ILE A 390 -18.58 58.73 -24.94
CA ILE A 390 -18.20 59.96 -25.66
C ILE A 390 -17.80 59.61 -27.09
N ALA A 391 -17.04 58.53 -27.30
CA ALA A 391 -16.60 58.08 -28.62
C ALA A 391 -17.75 57.62 -29.52
N SER A 392 -18.84 57.10 -28.94
CA SER A 392 -20.07 56.78 -29.68
C SER A 392 -20.89 58.02 -30.06
N GLY A 393 -20.43 59.23 -29.73
CA GLY A 393 -21.14 60.47 -30.02
C GLY A 393 -22.19 60.83 -28.98
N ARG A 394 -22.10 60.26 -27.76
CA ARG A 394 -23.06 60.44 -26.65
C ARG A 394 -24.47 59.97 -27.03
N GLU A 395 -24.53 58.87 -27.77
CA GLU A 395 -25.78 58.25 -28.18
C GLU A 395 -26.58 57.71 -26.97
N PRO A 396 -27.91 57.53 -27.12
CA PRO A 396 -28.71 56.78 -26.17
C PRO A 396 -28.09 55.41 -25.84
N ILE A 397 -28.15 54.98 -24.58
CA ILE A 397 -27.57 53.70 -24.15
C ILE A 397 -28.66 52.63 -24.01
N PRO A 398 -28.36 51.33 -24.08
CA PRO A 398 -29.38 50.30 -23.93
C PRO A 398 -30.07 50.40 -22.56
N GLU A 399 -31.36 50.05 -22.52
CA GLU A 399 -32.14 50.03 -21.28
C GLU A 399 -31.36 49.31 -20.17
N THR A 400 -31.30 49.93 -18.98
CA THR A 400 -30.59 49.48 -17.76
C THR A 400 -29.06 49.58 -17.74
N TYR A 401 -28.43 50.17 -18.77
CA TYR A 401 -27.01 50.51 -18.74
C TYR A 401 -26.75 51.77 -17.92
N TYR A 402 -25.51 51.95 -17.48
CA TYR A 402 -25.06 53.18 -16.82
C TYR A 402 -23.65 53.54 -17.25
N VAL A 403 -23.35 54.84 -17.25
CA VAL A 403 -22.02 55.37 -17.53
C VAL A 403 -21.29 55.56 -16.20
N TYR A 404 -20.12 54.94 -16.05
CA TYR A 404 -19.30 55.06 -14.86
C TYR A 404 -17.80 55.02 -15.16
N GLY A 405 -17.06 55.98 -14.60
CA GLY A 405 -15.61 56.07 -14.70
C GLY A 405 -15.13 57.51 -14.76
N VAL A 406 -13.85 57.70 -15.05
CA VAL A 406 -13.19 59.00 -15.19
C VAL A 406 -12.67 59.24 -16.61
N THR A 407 -12.66 60.50 -17.03
CA THR A 407 -11.97 61.01 -18.23
C THR A 407 -11.02 62.15 -17.89
N ASP A 408 -10.28 62.62 -18.90
CA ASP A 408 -9.47 63.85 -18.82
C ASP A 408 -8.43 63.84 -17.69
N LEU A 409 -7.88 62.65 -17.38
CA LEU A 409 -6.90 62.47 -16.32
C LEU A 409 -5.66 63.34 -16.56
N ARG A 410 -5.44 64.29 -15.64
CA ARG A 410 -4.23 65.11 -15.57
C ARG A 410 -3.54 64.85 -14.25
N ILE A 411 -2.26 64.53 -14.29
CA ILE A 411 -1.47 64.21 -13.10
C ILE A 411 -0.36 65.25 -12.99
N GLU A 412 -0.35 65.98 -11.89
CA GLU A 412 0.66 66.99 -11.59
C GLU A 412 1.41 66.63 -10.32
N ARG A 413 2.72 66.83 -10.32
CA ARG A 413 3.54 66.60 -9.13
C ARG A 413 3.48 67.84 -8.25
N THR A 414 3.01 67.67 -7.01
CA THR A 414 2.83 68.76 -6.03
C THR A 414 3.89 68.78 -4.94
N GLY A 415 4.64 67.68 -4.77
CA GLY A 415 5.75 67.55 -3.81
C GLY A 415 6.77 66.50 -4.21
N GLU A 416 7.74 66.22 -3.33
CA GLU A 416 8.76 65.18 -3.58
C GLU A 416 8.10 63.80 -3.77
N ASP A 417 7.16 63.45 -2.89
CA ASP A 417 6.44 62.17 -2.90
C ASP A 417 4.93 62.35 -3.06
N SER A 418 4.50 63.49 -3.62
CA SER A 418 3.08 63.86 -3.71
C SER A 418 2.68 64.28 -5.12
N TRP A 419 1.53 63.74 -5.55
CA TRP A 419 0.91 64.00 -6.84
C TRP A 419 -0.55 64.35 -6.64
N GLN A 420 -1.07 65.16 -7.54
CA GLN A 420 -2.48 65.49 -7.62
C GLN A 420 -3.01 65.04 -8.97
N ALA A 421 -4.10 64.27 -8.95
CA ALA A 421 -4.83 63.88 -10.14
C ALA A 421 -6.11 64.70 -10.24
N ILE A 422 -6.34 65.28 -11.41
CA ILE A 422 -7.58 65.98 -11.76
C ILE A 422 -8.26 65.16 -12.84
N THR A 423 -9.52 64.83 -12.63
CA THR A 423 -10.32 63.96 -13.50
C THR A 423 -11.73 64.51 -13.67
N THR A 424 -12.41 64.10 -14.73
CA THR A 424 -13.86 64.29 -14.88
C THR A 424 -14.55 62.96 -14.58
N LEU A 425 -15.20 62.86 -13.42
CA LEU A 425 -15.92 61.67 -12.97
C LEU A 425 -17.35 61.68 -13.53
N TYR A 426 -17.74 60.58 -14.16
CA TYR A 426 -19.12 60.27 -14.53
C TYR A 426 -19.62 59.17 -13.61
N THR A 427 -20.77 59.39 -12.96
CA THR A 427 -21.31 58.42 -12.00
C THR A 427 -22.83 58.46 -11.96
N PRO A 428 -23.51 57.32 -11.70
CA PRO A 428 -24.94 57.33 -11.42
C PRO A 428 -25.26 57.84 -10.00
N TYR A 429 -24.25 58.09 -9.16
CA TYR A 429 -24.42 58.52 -7.77
C TYR A 429 -24.29 60.03 -7.62
N GLN A 430 -25.19 60.63 -6.84
CA GLN A 430 -25.11 62.03 -6.45
C GLN A 430 -24.35 62.17 -5.13
N TYR A 431 -23.26 62.95 -5.12
CA TYR A 431 -22.48 63.19 -3.90
C TYR A 431 -22.86 64.46 -3.11
N ASP A 432 -23.50 65.44 -3.75
CA ASP A 432 -23.96 66.68 -3.11
C ASP A 432 -25.35 66.48 -2.47
N SER A 433 -25.41 66.43 -1.14
CA SER A 433 -26.63 66.16 -0.39
C SER A 433 -27.15 67.41 0.34
N THR A 434 -28.08 68.13 -0.30
CA THR A 434 -29.15 68.84 0.43
C THR A 434 -30.50 68.63 -0.25
N GLN A 435 -30.90 67.36 -0.40
CA GLN A 435 -32.30 66.93 -0.32
C GLN A 435 -32.38 65.40 -0.36
N THR A 436 -32.64 64.80 0.79
CA THR A 436 -33.41 63.55 0.83
C THR A 436 -34.79 63.86 0.28
N SER A 437 -35.00 63.54 -0.99
CA SER A 437 -36.35 63.34 -1.50
C SER A 437 -36.60 61.84 -1.48
N ASP A 438 -37.17 61.37 -0.38
CA ASP A 438 -38.13 60.29 -0.45
C ASP A 438 -39.16 60.64 -1.53
N SER A 439 -39.15 59.90 -2.62
CA SER A 439 -40.36 59.70 -3.40
C SER A 439 -40.36 58.28 -3.93
N GLY A 440 -40.70 57.38 -3.01
CA GLY A 440 -41.48 56.19 -3.38
C GLY A 440 -42.72 56.67 -4.13
N THR A 441 -42.61 56.71 -5.46
CA THR A 441 -43.75 56.75 -6.36
C THR A 441 -43.61 55.53 -7.24
N SER A 442 -44.31 54.47 -6.87
CA SER A 442 -44.63 53.37 -7.75
C SER A 442 -45.43 53.91 -8.93
N SER A 443 -44.73 54.36 -9.96
CA SER A 443 -45.24 54.39 -11.31
C SER A 443 -44.67 53.15 -12.00
N LEU A 444 -45.54 52.33 -12.57
CA LEU A 444 -45.19 51.15 -13.38
C LEU A 444 -44.62 51.56 -14.75
N GLU A 445 -43.98 52.73 -14.83
CA GLU A 445 -43.35 53.20 -16.05
C GLU A 445 -41.86 52.89 -15.99
N THR A 446 -41.39 52.11 -16.95
CA THR A 446 -39.97 51.91 -17.20
C THR A 446 -39.30 53.29 -17.37
N PRO A 447 -38.25 53.62 -16.59
CA PRO A 447 -37.55 54.89 -16.74
C PRO A 447 -37.08 55.03 -18.19
N LYS A 448 -37.29 56.19 -18.81
CA LYS A 448 -36.97 56.45 -20.23
C LYS A 448 -35.54 56.97 -20.44
N ALA A 449 -34.83 57.28 -19.36
CA ALA A 449 -33.45 57.76 -19.36
C ALA A 449 -32.73 57.35 -18.06
N VAL A 450 -31.39 57.36 -18.09
CA VAL A 450 -30.52 57.32 -16.89
C VAL A 450 -29.99 58.71 -16.60
N THR A 451 -29.91 59.08 -15.33
CA THR A 451 -29.22 60.30 -14.89
C THR A 451 -27.76 59.98 -14.59
N THR A 452 -26.84 60.69 -15.23
CA THR A 452 -25.41 60.62 -14.96
C THR A 452 -24.93 61.98 -14.47
N TYR A 453 -24.34 61.99 -13.28
CA TYR A 453 -23.73 63.17 -12.68
C TYR A 453 -22.28 63.28 -13.14
N VAL A 454 -21.88 64.49 -13.52
CA VAL A 454 -20.51 64.79 -13.97
C VAL A 454 -19.85 65.70 -12.95
N TYR A 455 -18.78 65.21 -12.34
CA TYR A 455 -18.00 65.94 -11.34
C TYR A 455 -16.60 66.23 -11.87
N GLU A 456 -16.07 67.40 -11.56
CA GLU A 456 -14.62 67.57 -11.54
C GLU A 456 -14.10 67.02 -10.21
N GLN A 457 -13.19 66.06 -10.28
CA GLN A 457 -12.63 65.38 -9.12
C GLN A 457 -11.13 65.61 -9.05
N THR A 458 -10.69 66.13 -7.91
CA THR A 458 -9.28 66.31 -7.57
C THR A 458 -8.90 65.38 -6.41
N THR A 459 -7.91 64.52 -6.64
CA THR A 459 -7.45 63.52 -5.66
C THR A 459 -5.95 63.63 -5.45
N ASP A 460 -5.53 63.73 -4.19
CA ASP A 460 -4.12 63.74 -3.82
C ASP A 460 -3.61 62.31 -3.56
N PHE A 461 -2.42 62.01 -4.07
CA PHE A 461 -1.74 60.73 -3.90
C PHE A 461 -0.36 60.92 -3.26
N THR A 462 -0.01 60.04 -2.34
CA THR A 462 1.36 59.89 -1.84
C THR A 462 1.93 58.57 -2.34
N LEU A 463 3.13 58.60 -2.93
CA LEU A 463 3.84 57.39 -3.36
C LEU A 463 5.18 57.28 -2.67
N ALA A 464 5.64 56.05 -2.43
CA ALA A 464 6.97 55.81 -1.90
C ALA A 464 7.64 54.65 -2.65
N PHE A 465 8.97 54.66 -2.69
CA PHE A 465 9.74 53.54 -3.20
C PHE A 465 9.88 52.49 -2.10
N SER A 466 9.26 51.32 -2.30
CA SER A 466 9.22 50.25 -1.30
C SER A 466 10.60 49.60 -1.12
N GLU A 467 10.83 48.97 0.05
CA GLU A 467 12.01 48.12 0.28
C GLU A 467 12.11 46.93 -0.69
N ARG A 468 11.03 46.65 -1.42
CA ARG A 468 10.94 45.56 -2.39
C ARG A 468 11.42 45.98 -3.79
N GLY A 469 11.71 47.26 -4.01
CA GLY A 469 12.37 47.76 -5.21
C GLY A 469 11.44 48.35 -6.28
N TRP A 470 10.23 48.76 -5.91
CA TRP A 470 9.27 49.42 -6.81
C TRP A 470 8.49 50.51 -6.09
N TRP A 471 7.97 51.48 -6.86
CA TRP A 471 7.05 52.52 -6.39
C TRP A 471 5.66 51.93 -6.08
N GLU A 472 5.01 52.44 -5.04
CA GLU A 472 3.63 52.07 -4.65
C GLU A 472 2.89 53.27 -4.06
N ILE A 473 1.55 53.32 -4.23
CA ILE A 473 0.70 54.34 -3.61
C ILE A 473 0.53 54.03 -2.13
N THR A 474 1.13 54.85 -1.27
CA THR A 474 1.09 54.68 0.20
C THR A 474 -0.09 55.39 0.85
N SER A 475 -0.70 56.36 0.17
CA SER A 475 -1.90 57.04 0.63
C SER A 475 -2.69 57.62 -0.54
N VAL A 476 -4.01 57.54 -0.45
CA VAL A 476 -4.95 58.25 -1.33
C VAL A 476 -5.76 59.19 -0.45
N GLY A 477 -5.66 60.50 -0.71
CA GLY A 477 -6.40 61.53 -0.02
C GLY A 477 -7.90 61.47 -0.31
N ASN A 478 -8.69 62.19 0.51
CA ASN A 478 -10.10 62.39 0.18
C ASN A 478 -10.18 63.23 -1.10
N SER A 479 -11.06 62.81 -2.01
CA SER A 479 -11.24 63.55 -3.26
C SER A 479 -12.10 64.79 -3.01
N TYR A 480 -11.65 65.92 -3.52
CA TYR A 480 -12.50 67.10 -3.66
C TYR A 480 -13.29 66.97 -4.95
N ILE A 481 -14.61 67.12 -4.85
CA ILE A 481 -15.53 66.95 -5.98
C ILE A 481 -16.38 68.20 -6.13
N GLU A 482 -16.56 68.65 -7.36
CA GLU A 482 -17.40 69.79 -7.72
C GLU A 482 -18.34 69.39 -8.86
N LEU A 483 -19.66 69.50 -8.66
CA LEU A 483 -20.64 69.16 -9.68
C LEU A 483 -20.48 70.11 -10.88
N ARG A 484 -20.22 69.55 -12.05
CA ARG A 484 -20.07 70.29 -13.32
C ARG A 484 -21.33 70.22 -14.17
N ASP A 485 -21.95 69.04 -14.25
CA ASP A 485 -23.12 68.83 -15.10
C ASP A 485 -24.01 67.68 -14.59
N VAL A 486 -25.27 67.66 -15.03
CA VAL A 486 -26.21 66.56 -14.82
C VAL A 486 -26.82 66.21 -16.16
N ILE A 487 -26.50 65.01 -16.65
CA ILE A 487 -26.90 64.57 -17.98
C ILE A 487 -27.99 63.51 -17.87
N GLU A 488 -29.12 63.72 -18.54
CA GLU A 488 -30.12 62.68 -18.78
C GLU A 488 -29.81 61.99 -20.10
N ILE A 489 -29.40 60.72 -20.04
CA ILE A 489 -29.07 59.89 -21.19
C ILE A 489 -30.30 59.02 -21.52
N PRO A 490 -30.95 59.22 -22.68
CA PRO A 490 -32.11 58.40 -23.05
C PRO A 490 -31.74 56.92 -23.16
N TYR A 491 -32.68 56.04 -22.83
CA TYR A 491 -32.54 54.61 -23.10
C TYR A 491 -33.01 54.27 -24.50
N ILE A 492 -32.31 53.32 -25.13
CA ILE A 492 -32.81 52.56 -26.28
C ILE A 492 -33.65 51.41 -25.71
N PRO A 493 -34.98 51.37 -25.98
CA PRO A 493 -35.82 50.24 -25.59
C PRO A 493 -35.29 48.94 -26.20
N ARG A 494 -35.34 47.85 -25.46
CA ARG A 494 -34.96 46.53 -25.98
C ARG A 494 -35.83 46.04 -27.12
#